data_AF-A0A2M7XL18-F1
#
_entry.id   AF-A0A2M7XL18-F1
#
_cell.length_a   1.000
_cell.length_b   1.000
_cell.length_c   1.000
_cell.angle_alpha   90.00
_cell.angle_beta   90.00
_cell.angle_gamma   90.00
#
_symmetry.space_group_name_H-M   'P 1'
#
loop_
_entity.id
_entity.type
_entity.pdbx_description
1 polymer ?
#
loop_
_entity_poly.entity_id
_entity_poly.type
_entity_poly.pdbx_seq_one_letter_code
_entity_poly.pdbx_strand_id
1 'polypeptide(L)'
;MNISNTSFNNIILDFDSKIDSQADLEKVVLVAYQKSKNFFGKNVPGIKISFLYQRSQIDKIRGYKTQDWEVAYAYGKENQIFIFSPIVFDKVSNHPKSDFEYILTHEIAHLFSNKILGFSYPKWFCEGLAGYVAEQYKIRPVGEIDNFSDLHDKVSWDKFNNYPQAFSFTKYLIENLGKERILKFLEDLGERFGCCPNFKDFNEFFEDFFNINFKKLVSAWQKTIISQN
;
A
#
# COMPACT_ATOMS: atom_id res chain seq x y z
N MET A 1 -28.28 -4.71 9.29
CA MET A 1 -27.68 -4.40 7.99
C MET A 1 -27.95 -5.60 7.10
N ASN A 2 -28.60 -5.43 5.95
CA ASN A 2 -28.81 -6.53 5.03
C ASN A 2 -27.55 -6.64 4.18
N ILE A 3 -26.66 -7.55 4.58
CA ILE A 3 -25.37 -7.76 3.94
C ILE A 3 -25.56 -8.66 2.71
N SER A 4 -25.10 -8.19 1.55
CA SER A 4 -24.98 -8.98 0.31
C SER A 4 -23.57 -9.53 0.17
N ASN A 5 -23.43 -10.76 -0.33
CA ASN A 5 -22.16 -11.38 -0.69
C ASN A 5 -22.21 -11.83 -2.15
N THR A 6 -21.34 -11.28 -3.00
CA THR A 6 -21.25 -11.67 -4.42
C THR A 6 -19.80 -11.88 -4.84
N SER A 7 -19.58 -12.77 -5.82
CA SER A 7 -18.26 -13.11 -6.35
C SER A 7 -18.17 -12.70 -7.82
N PHE A 8 -17.12 -11.96 -8.19
CA PHE A 8 -16.79 -11.61 -9.58
C PHE A 8 -15.27 -11.62 -9.75
N ASN A 9 -14.74 -12.19 -10.83
CA ASN A 9 -13.29 -12.25 -11.07
C ASN A 9 -12.45 -12.81 -9.89
N ASN A 10 -13.00 -13.76 -9.11
CA ASN A 10 -12.41 -14.26 -7.85
C ASN A 10 -12.25 -13.19 -6.75
N ILE A 11 -13.05 -12.12 -6.77
CA ILE A 11 -13.16 -11.10 -5.75
C ILE A 11 -14.54 -11.21 -5.11
N ILE A 12 -14.59 -11.21 -3.78
CA ILE A 12 -15.82 -11.31 -2.99
C ILE A 12 -16.12 -9.92 -2.40
N LEU A 13 -17.30 -9.38 -2.69
CA LEU A 13 -17.77 -8.12 -2.11
C LEU A 13 -18.78 -8.39 -1.00
N ASP A 14 -18.59 -7.69 0.12
CA ASP A 14 -19.45 -7.70 1.30
C ASP A 14 -19.91 -6.25 1.56
N PHE A 15 -21.19 -5.96 1.26
CA PHE A 15 -21.74 -4.60 1.27
C PHE A 15 -23.24 -4.58 1.62
N ASP A 16 -23.75 -3.44 2.05
CA ASP A 16 -25.19 -3.18 2.23
C ASP A 16 -25.82 -2.78 0.88
N SER A 17 -26.60 -3.70 0.30
CA SER A 17 -27.23 -3.50 -1.01
C SER A 17 -28.34 -2.44 -1.01
N LYS A 18 -28.72 -1.89 0.16
CA LYS A 18 -29.62 -0.74 0.26
C LYS A 18 -28.88 0.59 0.14
N ILE A 19 -27.57 0.59 0.33
CA ILE A 19 -26.72 1.80 0.31
C ILE A 19 -25.89 1.82 -0.97
N ASP A 20 -25.25 0.71 -1.31
CA ASP A 20 -24.36 0.59 -2.46
C ASP A 20 -24.98 -0.23 -3.58
N SER A 21 -24.64 0.16 -4.80
CA SER A 21 -24.90 -0.58 -6.03
C SER A 21 -23.76 -1.56 -6.29
N GLN A 22 -24.10 -2.84 -6.48
CA GLN A 22 -23.11 -3.87 -6.81
C GLN A 22 -22.29 -3.49 -8.06
N ALA A 23 -22.97 -3.03 -9.12
CA ALA A 23 -22.31 -2.68 -10.38
C ALA A 23 -21.31 -1.54 -10.21
N ASP A 24 -21.62 -0.56 -9.36
CA ASP A 24 -20.72 0.57 -9.10
C ASP A 24 -19.51 0.14 -8.28
N LEU A 25 -19.71 -0.72 -7.28
CA LEU A 25 -18.62 -1.30 -6.48
C LEU A 25 -17.72 -2.21 -7.32
N GLU A 26 -18.29 -3.09 -8.13
CA GLU A 26 -17.53 -3.95 -9.04
C GLU A 26 -16.67 -3.13 -10.00
N LYS A 27 -17.22 -2.04 -10.55
CA LYS A 27 -16.48 -1.14 -11.45
C LYS A 27 -15.24 -0.55 -10.78
N VAL A 28 -15.37 0.04 -9.59
CA VAL A 28 -14.25 0.68 -8.91
C VAL A 28 -13.22 -0.33 -8.39
N VAL A 29 -13.68 -1.47 -7.88
CA VAL A 29 -12.80 -2.57 -7.46
C VAL A 29 -12.03 -3.14 -8.63
N LEU A 30 -12.67 -3.31 -9.79
CA LEU A 30 -12.01 -3.82 -10.98
C LEU A 30 -10.90 -2.88 -11.45
N VAL A 31 -11.11 -1.56 -11.43
CA VAL A 31 -10.07 -0.58 -11.78
C VAL A 31 -8.86 -0.72 -10.84
N ALA A 32 -9.10 -0.73 -9.53
CA ALA A 32 -8.04 -0.86 -8.52
C ALA A 32 -7.29 -2.21 -8.63
N TYR A 33 -8.01 -3.30 -8.88
CA TYR A 33 -7.42 -4.62 -9.09
C TYR A 33 -6.56 -4.67 -10.37
N GLN A 34 -7.06 -4.13 -11.50
CA GLN A 34 -6.29 -4.13 -12.76
C GLN A 34 -5.02 -3.28 -12.66
N LYS A 35 -5.05 -2.14 -11.96
CA LYS A 35 -3.84 -1.34 -11.69
C LYS A 35 -2.78 -2.19 -10.98
N SER A 36 -3.17 -2.88 -9.91
CA SER A 36 -2.25 -3.75 -9.16
C SER A 36 -1.76 -4.92 -10.02
N LYS A 37 -2.66 -5.63 -10.71
CA LYS A 37 -2.31 -6.73 -11.62
C LYS A 37 -1.32 -6.30 -12.70
N ASN A 38 -1.55 -5.15 -13.35
CA ASN A 38 -0.69 -4.67 -14.43
C ASN A 38 0.71 -4.30 -13.91
N PHE A 39 0.79 -3.75 -12.70
CA PHE A 39 2.08 -3.42 -12.10
C PHE A 39 2.90 -4.68 -11.77
N PHE A 40 2.30 -5.63 -11.06
CA PHE A 40 2.96 -6.84 -10.57
C PHE A 40 3.05 -7.99 -11.59
N GLY A 41 2.29 -7.95 -12.68
CA GLY A 41 2.30 -8.95 -13.74
C GLY A 41 1.73 -10.34 -13.36
N LYS A 42 1.22 -10.51 -12.14
CA LYS A 42 0.63 -11.77 -11.63
C LYS A 42 -0.81 -11.52 -11.15
N ASN A 43 -1.63 -12.57 -11.08
CA ASN A 43 -3.00 -12.49 -10.52
C ASN A 43 -2.99 -12.87 -9.02
N VAL A 44 -3.90 -12.29 -8.24
CA VAL A 44 -4.14 -12.68 -6.84
C VAL A 44 -5.62 -13.01 -6.66
N PRO A 45 -6.02 -14.30 -6.67
CA PRO A 45 -7.41 -14.70 -6.53
C PRO A 45 -7.86 -14.66 -5.07
N GLY A 46 -9.18 -14.67 -4.87
CA GLY A 46 -9.82 -14.84 -3.56
C GLY A 46 -9.74 -13.60 -2.68
N ILE A 47 -9.69 -12.40 -3.26
CA ILE A 47 -9.66 -11.15 -2.49
C ILE A 47 -11.05 -10.88 -1.96
N LYS A 48 -11.20 -10.66 -0.66
CA LYS A 48 -12.46 -10.22 -0.05
C LYS A 48 -12.41 -8.72 0.26
N ILE A 49 -13.47 -7.98 -0.07
CA ILE A 49 -13.58 -6.55 0.25
C ILE A 49 -14.89 -6.32 1.01
N SER A 50 -14.76 -5.93 2.27
CA SER A 50 -15.88 -5.60 3.15
C SER A 50 -16.02 -4.08 3.25
N PHE A 51 -17.16 -3.57 2.79
CA PHE A 51 -17.49 -2.15 2.84
C PHE A 51 -18.11 -1.78 4.18
N LEU A 52 -17.54 -0.75 4.80
CA LEU A 52 -17.94 -0.24 6.11
C LEU A 52 -18.74 1.06 5.96
N TYR A 53 -19.68 1.28 6.86
CA TYR A 53 -20.61 2.41 6.79
C TYR A 53 -20.49 3.37 7.97
N GLN A 54 -19.78 2.96 9.03
CA GLN A 54 -19.61 3.71 10.27
C GLN A 54 -18.24 3.46 10.89
N ARG A 55 -17.66 4.50 11.50
CA ARG A 55 -16.38 4.46 12.22
C ARG A 55 -16.30 3.34 13.26
N SER A 56 -17.40 3.08 13.97
CA SER A 56 -17.50 2.00 14.96
C SER A 56 -17.21 0.61 14.39
N GLN A 57 -17.41 0.38 13.10
CA GLN A 57 -17.12 -0.91 12.46
C GLN A 57 -15.62 -1.12 12.31
N ILE A 58 -14.87 -0.13 11.82
CA ILE A 58 -13.41 -0.26 11.71
C ILE A 58 -12.75 -0.29 13.09
N ASP A 59 -13.27 0.47 14.06
CA ASP A 59 -12.80 0.43 15.45
C ASP A 59 -12.92 -0.98 16.04
N LYS A 60 -14.06 -1.65 15.78
CA LYS A 60 -14.30 -3.03 16.22
C LYS A 60 -13.34 -4.02 15.54
N ILE A 61 -13.06 -3.84 14.26
CA ILE A 61 -12.12 -4.68 13.51
C ILE A 61 -10.69 -4.50 14.03
N ARG A 62 -10.30 -3.26 14.36
CA ARG A 62 -8.95 -2.91 14.83
C ARG A 62 -8.75 -3.18 16.32
N GLY A 63 -9.82 -3.22 17.11
CA GLY A 63 -9.78 -3.41 18.56
C GLY A 63 -9.47 -2.12 19.34
N TYR A 64 -9.47 -0.96 18.69
CA TYR A 64 -9.23 0.35 19.30
C TYR A 64 -9.96 1.45 18.52
N LYS A 65 -10.07 2.65 19.11
CA LYS A 65 -10.62 3.82 18.42
C LYS A 65 -9.64 4.34 17.37
N THR A 66 -9.98 4.19 16.10
CA THR A 66 -9.16 4.61 14.96
C THR A 66 -9.18 6.12 14.78
N GLN A 67 -8.11 6.64 14.18
CA GLN A 67 -8.03 8.05 13.78
C GLN A 67 -8.89 8.33 12.54
N ASP A 68 -9.28 9.60 12.34
CA ASP A 68 -10.13 9.99 11.20
C ASP A 68 -9.53 9.62 9.85
N TRP A 69 -8.19 9.64 9.74
CA TRP A 69 -7.46 9.31 8.52
C TRP A 69 -7.34 7.80 8.24
N GLU A 70 -7.58 6.93 9.23
CA GLU A 70 -7.55 5.47 9.07
C GLU A 70 -8.85 4.98 8.43
N VAL A 71 -8.92 4.94 7.10
CA VAL A 71 -10.18 4.65 6.37
C VAL A 71 -10.28 3.27 5.77
N ALA A 72 -9.16 2.53 5.79
CA ALA A 72 -9.07 1.19 5.25
C ALA A 72 -8.04 0.36 6.01
N TYR A 73 -8.12 -0.96 5.84
CA TYR A 73 -7.16 -1.90 6.38
C TYR A 73 -7.10 -3.19 5.53
N ALA A 74 -5.93 -3.47 4.96
CA ALA A 74 -5.61 -4.77 4.38
C ALA A 74 -5.17 -5.80 5.43
N TYR A 75 -5.94 -6.87 5.58
CA TYR A 75 -5.59 -8.05 6.36
C TYR A 75 -5.03 -9.16 5.46
N GLY A 76 -3.73 -9.05 5.15
CA GLY A 76 -3.04 -9.91 4.17
C GLY A 76 -3.12 -11.42 4.43
N LYS A 77 -3.20 -11.85 5.70
CA LYS A 77 -3.33 -13.27 6.06
C LYS A 77 -4.63 -13.90 5.54
N GLU A 78 -5.73 -13.14 5.60
CA GLU A 78 -7.05 -13.58 5.13
C GLU A 78 -7.39 -13.08 3.73
N ASN A 79 -6.44 -12.40 3.06
CA ASN A 79 -6.64 -11.80 1.75
C ASN A 79 -7.87 -10.87 1.72
N GLN A 80 -8.10 -10.15 2.81
CA GLN A 80 -9.29 -9.34 3.03
C GLN A 80 -8.92 -7.87 3.18
N ILE A 81 -9.76 -6.98 2.64
CA ILE A 81 -9.72 -5.54 2.85
C ILE A 81 -11.00 -5.12 3.55
N PHE A 82 -10.86 -4.26 4.55
CA PHE A 82 -11.96 -3.50 5.12
C PHE A 82 -11.79 -2.04 4.72
N ILE A 83 -12.81 -1.41 4.15
CA ILE A 83 -12.74 -0.02 3.69
C ILE A 83 -14.10 0.64 3.83
N PHE A 84 -14.16 1.94 4.15
CA PHE A 84 -15.45 2.64 4.13
C PHE A 84 -16.07 2.67 2.73
N SER A 85 -17.39 2.50 2.66
CA SER A 85 -18.16 2.62 1.42
C SER A 85 -17.94 3.99 0.77
N PRO A 86 -17.84 4.04 -0.58
CA PRO A 86 -17.71 5.30 -1.31
C PRO A 86 -18.89 6.26 -1.11
N ILE A 87 -20.04 5.79 -0.59
CA ILE A 87 -21.22 6.61 -0.30
C ILE A 87 -21.09 7.38 1.03
N VAL A 88 -20.28 6.88 1.96
CA VAL A 88 -20.09 7.50 3.28
C VAL A 88 -18.66 7.99 3.52
N PHE A 89 -17.73 7.71 2.61
CA PHE A 89 -16.29 7.89 2.78
C PHE A 89 -15.89 9.26 3.35
N ASP A 90 -16.40 10.34 2.76
CA ASP A 90 -16.14 11.74 3.12
C ASP A 90 -16.97 12.23 4.32
N LYS A 91 -17.96 11.44 4.77
CA LYS A 91 -18.79 11.73 5.95
C LYS A 91 -18.19 11.14 7.23
N VAL A 92 -17.45 10.05 7.11
CA VAL A 92 -16.91 9.29 8.25
C VAL A 92 -15.38 9.44 8.38
N SER A 93 -14.76 10.21 7.50
CA SER A 93 -13.31 10.45 7.48
C SER A 93 -12.99 11.88 7.05
N ASN A 94 -11.73 12.27 7.20
CA ASN A 94 -11.23 13.55 6.70
C ASN A 94 -10.72 13.48 5.24
N HIS A 95 -10.90 12.34 4.56
CA HIS A 95 -10.51 12.18 3.16
C HIS A 95 -11.68 12.55 2.24
N PRO A 96 -11.43 13.27 1.14
CA PRO A 96 -12.47 13.52 0.15
C PRO A 96 -12.83 12.22 -0.57
N LYS A 97 -14.06 12.13 -1.07
CA LYS A 97 -14.53 10.97 -1.85
C LYS A 97 -13.67 10.67 -3.08
N SER A 98 -13.02 11.69 -3.64
CA SER A 98 -12.06 11.55 -4.76
C SER A 98 -10.86 10.66 -4.42
N ASP A 99 -10.53 10.49 -3.15
CA ASP A 99 -9.38 9.70 -2.72
C ASP A 99 -9.70 8.20 -2.65
N PHE A 100 -10.98 7.83 -2.71
CA PHE A 100 -11.45 6.46 -2.52
C PHE A 100 -10.76 5.45 -3.45
N GLU A 101 -10.68 5.74 -4.76
CA GLU A 101 -10.08 4.80 -5.72
C GLU A 101 -8.58 4.62 -5.46
N TYR A 102 -7.87 5.71 -5.10
CA TYR A 102 -6.44 5.65 -4.78
C TYR A 102 -6.20 4.82 -3.52
N ILE A 103 -7.00 5.03 -2.48
CA ILE A 103 -6.90 4.28 -1.23
C ILE A 103 -7.25 2.80 -1.43
N LEU A 104 -8.30 2.50 -2.18
CA LEU A 104 -8.64 1.12 -2.52
C LEU A 104 -7.50 0.44 -3.31
N THR A 105 -6.90 1.15 -4.26
CA THR A 105 -5.76 0.64 -5.03
C THR A 105 -4.56 0.39 -4.12
N HIS A 106 -4.29 1.26 -3.15
CA HIS A 106 -3.22 1.11 -2.15
C HIS A 106 -3.39 -0.18 -1.33
N GLU A 107 -4.58 -0.40 -0.79
CA GLU A 107 -4.86 -1.61 0.01
C GLU A 107 -4.81 -2.90 -0.83
N ILE A 108 -5.27 -2.86 -2.09
CA ILE A 108 -5.14 -4.02 -2.99
C ILE A 108 -3.66 -4.26 -3.33
N ALA A 109 -2.86 -3.22 -3.54
CA ALA A 109 -1.43 -3.36 -3.81
C ALA A 109 -0.70 -4.05 -2.63
N HIS A 110 -1.13 -3.81 -1.39
CA HIS A 110 -0.65 -4.55 -0.21
C HIS A 110 -0.96 -6.05 -0.27
N LEU A 111 -2.15 -6.44 -0.75
CA LEU A 111 -2.44 -7.88 -0.93
C LEU A 111 -1.54 -8.51 -2.00
N PHE A 112 -1.29 -7.79 -3.10
CA PHE A 112 -0.41 -8.25 -4.16
C PHE A 112 1.04 -8.39 -3.69
N SER A 113 1.60 -7.38 -3.05
CA SER A 113 2.98 -7.43 -2.55
C SER A 113 3.16 -8.56 -1.53
N ASN A 114 2.24 -8.73 -0.58
CA ASN A 114 2.31 -9.81 0.41
C ASN A 114 2.23 -11.20 -0.23
N LYS A 115 1.35 -11.41 -1.23
CA LYS A 115 1.17 -12.73 -1.86
C LYS A 115 2.27 -13.08 -2.85
N ILE A 116 2.80 -12.09 -3.56
CA ILE A 116 3.76 -12.30 -4.65
C ILE A 116 5.19 -12.25 -4.13
N LEU A 117 5.49 -11.30 -3.26
CA LEU A 117 6.85 -10.97 -2.83
C LEU A 117 7.15 -11.48 -1.41
N GLY A 118 6.12 -11.87 -0.64
CA GLY A 118 6.28 -12.52 0.65
C GLY A 118 6.89 -11.65 1.76
N PHE A 119 7.10 -10.35 1.52
CA PHE A 119 7.71 -9.44 2.49
C PHE A 119 6.72 -8.47 3.12
N SER A 120 7.01 -8.12 4.37
CA SER A 120 6.33 -7.09 5.15
C SER A 120 7.28 -5.95 5.55
N TYR A 121 8.60 -6.12 5.38
CA TYR A 121 9.64 -5.10 5.54
C TYR A 121 10.60 -5.01 4.34
N PRO A 122 11.18 -3.83 4.03
CA PRO A 122 11.06 -2.57 4.78
C PRO A 122 9.67 -1.94 4.73
N LYS A 123 9.20 -1.37 5.85
CA LYS A 123 7.89 -0.69 5.92
C LYS A 123 7.78 0.47 4.94
N TRP A 124 8.81 1.31 4.85
CA TRP A 124 8.84 2.38 3.86
C TRP A 124 8.70 1.86 2.42
N PHE A 125 9.23 0.68 2.10
CA PHE A 125 9.13 0.14 0.75
C PHE A 125 7.76 -0.50 0.51
N CYS A 126 7.17 -1.17 1.51
CA CYS A 126 5.79 -1.65 1.43
C CYS A 126 4.81 -0.50 1.16
N GLU A 127 4.83 0.55 1.99
CA GLU A 127 3.91 1.70 1.84
C GLU A 127 4.25 2.53 0.59
N GLY A 128 5.53 2.68 0.27
CA GLY A 128 5.98 3.38 -0.93
C GLY A 128 5.55 2.69 -2.21
N LEU A 129 5.62 1.34 -2.26
CA LEU A 129 5.19 0.56 -3.41
C LEU A 129 3.67 0.60 -3.58
N ALA A 130 2.92 0.44 -2.49
CA ALA A 130 1.46 0.57 -2.52
C ALA A 130 1.03 1.96 -2.97
N GLY A 131 1.66 3.02 -2.45
CA GLY A 131 1.43 4.39 -2.86
C GLY A 131 1.81 4.65 -4.32
N TYR A 132 2.90 4.03 -4.81
CA TYR A 132 3.33 4.12 -6.20
C TYR A 132 2.30 3.53 -7.16
N VAL A 133 1.84 2.30 -6.89
CA VAL A 133 0.79 1.62 -7.67
C VAL A 133 -0.53 2.39 -7.64
N ALA A 134 -0.86 2.93 -6.48
CA ALA A 134 -2.04 3.75 -6.29
C ALA A 134 -1.91 5.16 -6.91
N GLU A 135 -0.71 5.61 -7.25
CA GLU A 135 -0.45 7.00 -7.66
C GLU A 135 -0.88 8.06 -6.62
N GLN A 136 -1.01 7.65 -5.36
CA GLN A 136 -1.72 8.38 -4.30
C GLN A 136 -1.03 9.69 -3.88
N TYR A 137 0.30 9.76 -3.99
CA TYR A 137 1.10 10.86 -3.46
C TYR A 137 1.80 11.68 -4.54
N LYS A 138 1.37 11.58 -5.81
CA LYS A 138 2.01 12.26 -6.95
C LYS A 138 2.19 13.78 -6.76
N ILE A 139 1.27 14.42 -6.03
CA ILE A 139 1.25 15.88 -5.82
C ILE A 139 1.64 16.28 -4.39
N ARG A 140 2.00 15.33 -3.51
CA ARG A 140 2.38 15.64 -2.13
C ARG A 140 3.89 15.81 -2.05
N PRO A 141 4.40 17.01 -1.70
CA PRO A 141 5.84 17.20 -1.57
C PRO A 141 6.38 16.38 -0.39
N VAL A 142 7.64 15.98 -0.51
CA VAL A 142 8.38 15.44 0.63
C VAL A 142 8.74 16.62 1.52
N GLY A 143 8.24 16.60 2.76
CA GLY A 143 8.58 17.59 3.77
C GLY A 143 9.95 17.28 4.38
N GLU A 144 9.93 16.74 5.60
CA GLU A 144 11.15 16.28 6.27
C GLU A 144 11.61 14.92 5.71
N ILE A 145 12.93 14.67 5.77
CA ILE A 145 13.54 13.43 5.31
C ILE A 145 14.08 12.68 6.52
N ASP A 146 13.41 11.59 6.87
CA ASP A 146 13.83 10.68 7.93
C ASP A 146 14.89 9.70 7.44
N ASN A 147 15.65 9.13 8.36
CA ASN A 147 16.57 8.05 8.04
C ASN A 147 15.77 6.78 7.71
N PHE A 148 16.09 6.11 6.59
CA PHE A 148 15.39 4.89 6.19
C PHE A 148 15.49 3.74 7.20
N SER A 149 16.52 3.72 8.05
CA SER A 149 16.58 2.77 9.18
C SER A 149 15.48 3.01 10.22
N ASP A 150 15.11 4.27 10.46
CA ASP A 150 14.01 4.66 11.36
C ASP A 150 12.62 4.45 10.70
N LEU A 151 12.57 4.20 9.40
CA LEU A 151 11.35 3.87 8.66
C LEU A 151 11.25 2.37 8.31
N HIS A 152 12.17 1.54 8.82
CA HIS A 152 12.33 0.17 8.35
C HIS A 152 11.34 -0.80 8.96
N ASP A 153 11.15 -0.74 10.28
CA ASP A 153 10.29 -1.65 11.03
C ASP A 153 8.96 -1.00 11.43
N LYS A 154 8.00 -1.83 11.88
CA LYS A 154 6.65 -1.37 12.26
C LYS A 154 6.66 -0.38 13.43
N VAL A 155 7.45 -0.63 14.48
CA VAL A 155 7.44 0.19 15.70
C VAL A 155 7.97 1.59 15.39
N SER A 156 9.02 1.67 14.57
CA SER A 156 9.60 2.94 14.15
C SER A 156 8.70 3.64 13.13
N TRP A 157 8.13 2.91 12.16
CA TRP A 157 7.15 3.44 11.21
C TRP A 157 5.93 4.07 11.90
N ASP A 158 5.37 3.41 12.92
CA ASP A 158 4.20 3.93 13.65
C ASP A 158 4.50 5.27 14.39
N LYS A 159 5.78 5.66 14.54
CA LYS A 159 6.20 6.95 15.12
C LYS A 159 6.49 8.03 14.07
N PHE A 160 7.15 7.68 12.96
CA PHE A 160 7.63 8.64 11.96
C PHE A 160 6.77 8.72 10.70
N ASN A 161 6.12 7.61 10.31
CA ASN A 161 5.12 7.46 9.23
C ASN A 161 5.23 8.39 8.00
N ASN A 162 6.42 8.47 7.38
CA ASN A 162 6.67 9.38 6.27
C ASN A 162 6.28 8.81 4.89
N TYR A 163 4.97 8.77 4.61
CA TYR A 163 4.41 8.29 3.35
C TYR A 163 4.93 9.02 2.10
N PRO A 164 5.02 10.38 2.08
CA PRO A 164 5.56 11.08 0.91
C PRO A 164 7.00 10.70 0.58
N GLN A 165 7.88 10.56 1.59
CA GLN A 165 9.25 10.08 1.40
C GLN A 165 9.27 8.65 0.83
N ALA A 166 8.50 7.74 1.45
CA ALA A 166 8.41 6.35 1.03
C ALA A 166 7.98 6.22 -0.44
N PHE A 167 6.93 6.94 -0.84
CA PHE A 167 6.47 7.02 -2.23
C PHE A 167 7.54 7.59 -3.15
N SER A 168 8.09 8.75 -2.81
CA SER A 168 9.02 9.49 -3.66
C SER A 168 10.29 8.70 -3.92
N PHE A 169 10.85 8.07 -2.88
CA PHE A 169 12.03 7.24 -3.05
C PHE A 169 11.72 5.94 -3.80
N THR A 170 10.57 5.30 -3.55
CA THR A 170 10.15 4.12 -4.33
C THR A 170 10.01 4.44 -5.82
N LYS A 171 9.39 5.58 -6.14
CA LYS A 171 9.33 6.10 -7.52
C LYS A 171 10.72 6.26 -8.11
N TYR A 172 11.63 6.92 -7.39
CA TYR A 172 13.01 7.12 -7.81
C TYR A 172 13.73 5.80 -8.09
N LEU A 173 13.58 4.80 -7.21
CA LEU A 173 14.15 3.46 -7.41
C LEU A 173 13.62 2.79 -8.68
N ILE A 174 12.30 2.81 -8.88
CA ILE A 174 11.67 2.19 -10.06
C ILE A 174 12.11 2.88 -11.35
N GLU A 175 12.20 4.21 -11.36
CA GLU A 175 12.58 5.00 -12.55
C GLU A 175 14.06 4.86 -12.90
N ASN A 176 14.95 4.75 -11.90
CA ASN A 176 16.40 4.71 -12.13
C ASN A 176 16.98 3.29 -12.21
N LEU A 177 16.40 2.32 -11.49
CA LEU A 177 16.87 0.94 -11.45
C LEU A 177 16.00 -0.02 -12.27
N GLY A 178 14.79 0.40 -12.63
CA GLY A 178 13.85 -0.36 -13.45
C GLY A 178 12.90 -1.22 -12.60
N LYS A 179 11.60 -1.15 -12.93
CA LYS A 179 10.51 -1.88 -12.25
C LYS A 179 10.81 -3.38 -12.08
N GLU A 180 11.20 -4.08 -13.15
CA GLU A 180 11.42 -5.53 -13.10
C GLU A 180 12.59 -5.91 -12.19
N ARG A 181 13.66 -5.10 -12.16
CA ARG A 181 14.80 -5.34 -11.24
C ARG A 181 14.42 -5.10 -9.79
N ILE A 182 13.60 -4.09 -9.52
CA ILE A 182 13.08 -3.82 -8.17
C ILE A 182 12.18 -4.96 -7.69
N LEU A 183 11.25 -5.44 -8.53
CA LEU A 183 10.39 -6.56 -8.16
C LEU A 183 11.19 -7.84 -7.90
N LYS A 184 12.20 -8.12 -8.74
CA LYS A 184 13.09 -9.27 -8.52
C LYS A 184 13.88 -9.16 -7.22
N PHE A 185 14.43 -7.98 -6.93
CA PHE A 185 15.12 -7.74 -5.66
C PHE A 185 14.22 -7.99 -4.45
N LEU A 186 12.97 -7.53 -4.50
CA LEU A 186 12.01 -7.71 -3.41
C LEU A 186 11.58 -9.16 -3.22
N GLU A 187 11.41 -9.91 -4.33
CA GLU A 187 11.16 -11.36 -4.30
C GLU A 187 12.34 -12.08 -3.62
N ASP A 188 13.58 -11.79 -4.05
CA ASP A 188 14.78 -12.44 -3.51
C ASP A 188 15.07 -12.06 -2.05
N LEU A 189 14.75 -10.82 -1.67
CA LEU A 189 14.85 -10.36 -0.28
C LEU A 189 13.92 -11.17 0.62
N GLY A 190 12.68 -11.38 0.18
CA GLY A 190 11.68 -12.19 0.87
C GLY A 190 12.09 -13.67 0.97
N GLU A 191 12.61 -14.25 -0.12
CA GLU A 191 13.12 -15.62 -0.13
C GLU A 191 14.31 -15.82 0.83
N ARG A 192 15.23 -14.85 0.86
CA ARG A 192 16.48 -14.95 1.63
C ARG A 192 16.30 -14.70 3.13
N PHE A 193 15.48 -13.73 3.51
CA PHE A 193 15.38 -13.27 4.90
C PHE A 193 13.98 -13.43 5.50
N GLY A 194 13.03 -13.98 4.75
CA GLY A 194 11.63 -14.06 5.15
C GLY A 194 10.94 -12.69 5.11
N CYS A 195 9.82 -12.58 5.85
CA CYS A 195 8.95 -11.41 5.70
C CYS A 195 9.48 -10.12 6.37
N CYS A 196 10.45 -10.22 7.27
CA CYS A 196 10.86 -9.11 8.14
C CYS A 196 12.40 -8.98 8.24
N PRO A 197 13.14 -8.78 7.12
CA PRO A 197 14.56 -8.48 7.20
C PRO A 197 14.80 -7.24 8.05
N ASN A 198 15.89 -7.21 8.82
CA ASN A 198 16.32 -5.98 9.49
C ASN A 198 17.02 -5.03 8.49
N PHE A 199 17.25 -3.77 8.90
CA PHE A 199 17.84 -2.77 8.02
C PHE A 199 19.26 -3.11 7.54
N LYS A 200 20.07 -3.77 8.40
CA LYS A 200 21.44 -4.16 8.05
C LYS A 200 21.42 -5.21 6.92
N ASP A 201 20.64 -6.28 7.10
CA ASP A 201 20.51 -7.35 6.11
C ASP A 201 19.94 -6.82 4.79
N PHE A 202 18.94 -5.94 4.87
CA PHE A 202 18.40 -5.25 3.70
C PHE A 202 19.48 -4.45 2.98
N ASN A 203 20.25 -3.62 3.71
CA ASN A 203 21.25 -2.75 3.11
C ASN A 203 22.38 -3.55 2.45
N GLU A 204 22.93 -4.55 3.14
CA GLU A 204 23.96 -5.44 2.59
C GLU A 204 23.46 -6.13 1.32
N PHE A 205 22.25 -6.71 1.36
CA PHE A 205 21.69 -7.36 0.19
C PHE A 205 21.38 -6.40 -0.96
N PHE A 206 20.92 -5.19 -0.67
CA PHE A 206 20.70 -4.16 -1.68
C PHE A 206 21.99 -3.81 -2.40
N GLU A 207 23.06 -3.56 -1.64
CA GLU A 207 24.36 -3.19 -2.22
C GLU A 207 24.94 -4.32 -3.06
N ASP A 208 24.83 -5.57 -2.59
CA ASP A 208 25.23 -6.75 -3.36
C ASP A 208 24.43 -6.93 -4.65
N PHE A 209 23.09 -6.81 -4.58
CA PHE A 209 22.20 -7.06 -5.71
C PHE A 209 22.31 -6.00 -6.81
N PHE A 210 22.39 -4.72 -6.42
CA PHE A 210 22.45 -3.62 -7.37
C PHE A 210 23.87 -3.20 -7.73
N ASN A 211 24.88 -3.63 -6.97
CA ASN A 211 26.25 -3.13 -7.02
C ASN A 211 26.30 -1.60 -6.87
N ILE A 212 25.45 -1.06 -5.99
CA ILE A 212 25.31 0.38 -5.72
C ILE A 212 25.18 0.58 -4.22
N ASN A 213 25.98 1.48 -3.67
CA ASN A 213 25.87 1.85 -2.26
C ASN A 213 24.54 2.58 -1.98
N PHE A 214 23.74 2.05 -1.04
CA PHE A 214 22.39 2.55 -0.75
C PHE A 214 22.40 4.01 -0.29
N LYS A 215 23.36 4.40 0.57
CA LYS A 215 23.48 5.78 1.05
C LYS A 215 23.77 6.76 -0.09
N LYS A 216 24.64 6.39 -1.05
CA LYS A 216 24.88 7.22 -2.24
C LYS A 216 23.61 7.42 -3.07
N LEU A 217 22.78 6.38 -3.19
CA LEU A 217 21.52 6.45 -3.91
C LEU A 217 20.50 7.34 -3.20
N VAL A 218 20.39 7.24 -1.86
CA VAL A 218 19.58 8.15 -1.04
C VAL A 218 20.02 9.59 -1.23
N SER A 219 21.34 9.88 -1.18
CA SER A 219 21.85 11.24 -1.41
C SER A 219 21.58 11.75 -2.83
N ALA A 220 21.60 10.88 -3.84
CA ALA A 220 21.24 11.25 -5.20
C ALA A 220 19.74 11.61 -5.31
N TRP A 221 18.86 10.80 -4.71
CA TRP A 221 17.43 11.09 -4.62
C TRP A 221 17.14 12.40 -3.88
N GLN A 222 17.75 12.64 -2.72
CA GLN A 222 17.56 13.87 -1.93
C GLN A 222 17.80 15.14 -2.76
N LYS A 223 18.81 15.13 -3.64
CA LYS A 223 19.08 16.25 -4.56
C LYS A 223 17.93 16.53 -5.53
N THR A 224 17.21 15.48 -5.97
CA THR A 224 16.05 15.63 -6.87
C THR A 224 14.87 16.31 -6.18
N ILE A 225 14.72 16.10 -4.88
CA ILE A 225 13.67 16.73 -4.06
C ILE A 225 13.99 18.19 -3.80
N ILE A 226 15.24 18.50 -3.44
CA ILE A 226 15.67 19.88 -3.17
C ILE A 226 15.55 20.75 -4.42
N SER A 227 15.81 20.20 -5.61
CA SER A 227 15.69 20.96 -6.87
C SER A 227 14.25 21.28 -7.31
N GLN A 228 13.25 20.72 -6.63
CA GLN A 228 11.83 20.92 -6.93
C GLN A 228 11.13 21.90 -5.97
N ASN A 229 11.81 22.30 -4.89
CA ASN A 229 11.36 23.30 -3.91
C ASN A 229 12.09 24.63 -4.14
#